data_AF-A0A1T5I260-F1
#
_entry.id   AF-A0A1T5I260-F1
#
_cell.length_a   1.000
_cell.length_b   1.000
_cell.length_c   1.000
_cell.angle_alpha   90.00
_cell.angle_beta   90.00
_cell.angle_gamma   90.00
#
_symmetry.space_group_name_H-M   'P 1'
#
loop_
_entity.id
_entity.type
_entity.pdbx_description
1 polymer ?
#
loop_
_entity_poly.entity_id
_entity_poly.type
_entity_poly.pdbx_seq_one_letter_code
_entity_poly.pdbx_strand_id
1 'polypeptide(L)'
;MKRLLLINMISIISLSVLNGCSSSRHQQLAELGFERAYLDGYQDGCYSRSVAGNTYLDGFRRDPERMATILKYRNGWQDGFEHCYADNRTDYL
;
A
#
# COMPACT_ATOMS: atom_id res chain seq x y z
N MET A 1 -1.12 -46.52 8.12
CA MET A 1 -1.61 -45.85 6.89
C MET A 1 -2.67 -44.77 7.18
N LYS A 2 -3.83 -45.07 7.79
CA LYS A 2 -4.90 -44.07 8.08
C LYS A 2 -4.45 -42.87 8.94
N ARG A 3 -3.61 -43.10 9.96
CA ARG A 3 -3.05 -42.02 10.80
C ARG A 3 -2.11 -41.08 10.03
N LEU A 4 -1.36 -41.61 9.07
CA LEU A 4 -0.46 -40.81 8.22
C LEU A 4 -1.26 -39.93 7.24
N LEU A 5 -2.38 -40.45 6.72
CA LEU A 5 -3.33 -39.71 5.86
C LEU A 5 -4.01 -38.56 6.62
N LEU A 6 -4.43 -38.80 7.87
CA LEU A 6 -5.03 -37.76 8.72
C LEU A 6 -4.05 -36.62 9.03
N ILE A 7 -2.79 -36.94 9.33
CA ILE A 7 -1.75 -35.93 9.60
C ILE A 7 -1.49 -35.06 8.36
N ASN A 8 -1.38 -35.69 7.17
CA ASN A 8 -1.22 -34.95 5.92
C ASN A 8 -2.41 -34.05 5.62
N MET A 9 -3.64 -34.53 5.85
CA MET A 9 -4.84 -33.74 5.63
C MET A 9 -4.93 -32.53 6.58
N ILE A 10 -4.58 -32.72 7.85
CA ILE A 10 -4.54 -31.61 8.83
C ILE A 10 -3.48 -30.59 8.44
N SER A 11 -2.31 -31.02 7.98
CA SER A 11 -1.24 -30.13 7.53
C SER A 11 -1.67 -29.27 6.34
N ILE A 12 -2.33 -29.84 5.34
CA ILE A 12 -2.83 -29.10 4.16
C ILE A 12 -3.90 -28.07 4.57
N ILE A 13 -4.78 -28.41 5.50
CA ILE A 13 -5.80 -27.49 6.02
C ILE A 13 -5.14 -26.33 6.80
N SER A 14 -4.14 -26.61 7.64
CA SER A 14 -3.43 -25.58 8.38
C SER A 14 -2.67 -24.59 7.48
N LEU A 15 -2.11 -25.06 6.35
CA LEU A 15 -1.42 -24.17 5.40
C LEU A 15 -2.39 -23.28 4.60
N SER A 16 -3.64 -23.71 4.40
CA SER A 16 -4.61 -22.92 3.64
C SER A 16 -5.15 -21.72 4.43
N VAL A 17 -5.21 -21.82 5.77
CA VAL A 17 -5.69 -20.72 6.65
C VAL A 17 -4.70 -19.55 6.78
N LEU A 18 -3.46 -19.70 6.31
CA LEU A 18 -2.43 -18.64 6.34
C LEU A 18 -2.54 -17.65 5.17
N ASN A 19 -3.40 -17.91 4.18
CA ASN A 19 -3.64 -16.99 3.08
C ASN A 19 -4.71 -15.96 3.49
N GLY A 20 -4.34 -15.00 4.33
CA GLY A 20 -5.17 -13.82 4.56
C GLY A 20 -5.17 -12.94 3.30
N CYS A 21 -6.32 -12.82 2.63
CA CYS A 21 -6.50 -11.80 1.61
C CYS A 21 -6.52 -10.42 2.28
N SER A 22 -5.38 -9.71 2.26
CA SER A 22 -5.36 -8.28 2.56
C SER A 22 -5.49 -7.50 1.26
N SER A 23 -6.58 -6.76 1.09
CA SER A 23 -6.73 -5.86 -0.06
C SER A 23 -5.76 -4.69 0.10
N SER A 24 -4.96 -4.43 -0.94
CA SER A 24 -4.08 -3.27 -0.91
C SER A 24 -4.89 -1.99 -0.78
N ARG A 25 -4.32 -0.97 -0.11
CA ARG A 25 -4.98 0.34 0.02
C ARG A 25 -5.32 0.95 -1.35
N HIS A 26 -4.43 0.77 -2.32
CA HIS A 26 -4.67 1.17 -3.71
C HIS A 26 -5.91 0.48 -4.29
N GLN A 27 -6.07 -0.83 -4.06
CA GLN A 27 -7.22 -1.59 -4.54
C GLN A 27 -8.54 -1.14 -3.89
N GLN A 28 -8.53 -0.87 -2.59
CA GLN A 28 -9.72 -0.34 -1.88
C GLN A 28 -10.16 1.01 -2.46
N LEU A 29 -9.22 1.93 -2.68
CA LEU A 29 -9.52 3.22 -3.31
C LEU A 29 -9.98 3.05 -4.76
N ALA A 30 -9.43 2.10 -5.51
CA ALA A 30 -9.90 1.79 -6.86
C ALA A 30 -11.35 1.29 -6.86
N GLU A 31 -11.72 0.42 -5.91
CA GLU A 31 -13.09 -0.09 -5.74
C GLU A 31 -14.09 1.00 -5.36
N LEU A 32 -13.63 2.05 -4.67
CA LEU A 32 -14.42 3.25 -4.37
C LEU A 32 -14.56 4.22 -5.55
N GLY A 33 -13.94 3.91 -6.70
CA GLY A 33 -14.07 4.70 -7.93
C GLY A 33 -13.11 5.89 -8.03
N PHE A 34 -12.02 5.90 -7.25
CA PHE A 34 -11.00 6.92 -7.40
C PHE A 34 -10.28 6.80 -8.75
N GLU A 35 -10.00 7.94 -9.37
CA GLU A 35 -9.34 8.00 -10.67
C GLU A 35 -7.89 7.51 -10.59
N ARG A 36 -7.40 6.85 -11.65
CA ARG A 36 -6.03 6.31 -11.72
C ARG A 36 -4.98 7.36 -11.33
N ALA A 37 -5.11 8.60 -11.82
CA ALA A 37 -4.17 9.67 -11.50
C ALA A 37 -4.10 9.96 -9.98
N TYR A 38 -5.23 9.91 -9.28
CA TYR A 38 -5.27 10.05 -7.83
C TYR A 38 -4.58 8.87 -7.14
N LEU A 39 -4.86 7.64 -7.58
CA LEU A 39 -4.28 6.42 -7.00
C LEU A 39 -2.74 6.38 -7.16
N ASP A 40 -2.24 6.79 -8.33
CA ASP A 40 -0.80 6.90 -8.58
C ASP A 40 -0.16 7.92 -7.63
N GLY A 41 -0.79 9.10 -7.51
CA GLY A 41 -0.34 10.15 -6.61
C GLY A 41 -0.31 9.65 -5.16
N TYR A 42 -1.38 9.01 -4.71
CA TYR A 42 -1.50 8.46 -3.36
C TYR A 42 -0.37 7.48 -3.02
N GLN A 43 -0.09 6.55 -3.92
CA GLN A 43 1.00 5.60 -3.76
C GLN A 43 2.35 6.32 -3.67
N ASP A 44 2.62 7.22 -4.62
CA ASP A 44 3.84 8.02 -4.68
C ASP A 44 4.06 8.87 -3.42
N GLY A 45 3.01 9.50 -2.89
CA GLY A 45 3.05 10.29 -1.67
C GLY A 45 3.35 9.46 -0.43
N CYS A 46 2.70 8.30 -0.29
CA CYS A 46 2.95 7.39 0.83
C CYS A 46 4.40 6.86 0.80
N TYR A 47 4.91 6.47 -0.37
CA TYR A 47 6.30 6.03 -0.55
C TYR A 47 7.30 7.16 -0.31
N SER A 48 6.99 8.38 -0.74
CA SER A 48 7.79 9.57 -0.45
C SER A 48 7.98 9.75 1.05
N ARG A 49 6.99 9.38 1.87
CA ARG A 49 7.11 9.47 3.34
C ARG A 49 7.85 8.28 3.96
N SER A 50 7.62 7.05 3.45
CA SER A 50 8.20 5.83 4.01
C SER A 50 9.68 5.63 3.66
N VAL A 51 10.17 6.22 2.56
CA VAL A 51 11.54 6.04 2.09
C VAL A 51 12.43 7.30 2.20
N ALA A 52 11.88 8.51 2.37
CA ALA A 52 12.71 9.71 2.27
C ALA A 52 13.17 10.27 3.62
N GLY A 53 14.29 9.74 4.08
CA GLY A 53 15.36 10.56 4.66
C GLY A 53 16.64 10.59 3.80
N ASN A 54 17.00 9.51 3.08
CA ASN A 54 18.44 9.25 2.89
C ASN A 54 18.99 8.98 1.48
N THR A 55 18.21 8.80 0.40
CA THR A 55 18.84 8.48 -0.90
C THR A 55 18.11 9.05 -2.12
N TYR A 56 18.83 9.83 -2.93
CA TYR A 56 18.43 10.21 -4.30
C TYR A 56 18.36 8.99 -5.26
N LEU A 57 18.79 7.82 -4.79
CA LEU A 57 19.02 6.60 -5.56
C LEU A 57 17.72 5.86 -5.94
N ASP A 58 16.63 6.05 -5.19
CA ASP A 58 15.35 5.34 -5.44
C ASP A 58 14.27 6.20 -6.13
N GLY A 59 14.68 7.34 -6.70
CA GLY A 59 13.89 8.17 -7.59
C GLY A 59 13.09 9.27 -6.88
N PHE A 60 12.89 10.38 -7.59
CA PHE A 60 11.94 11.42 -7.22
C PHE A 60 10.51 10.85 -7.27
N ARG A 61 9.96 10.46 -6.11
CA ARG A 61 8.57 9.97 -5.98
C ARG A 61 7.54 11.10 -5.94
N ARG A 62 7.94 12.30 -6.37
CA ARG A 62 7.06 13.43 -6.61
C ARG A 62 7.32 13.90 -8.02
N ASP A 63 6.59 13.34 -8.97
CA ASP A 63 6.69 13.72 -10.39
C ASP A 63 6.35 15.22 -10.55
N PRO A 64 7.31 16.10 -10.86
CA PRO A 64 7.08 17.54 -10.89
C PRO A 64 6.11 17.97 -12.00
N GLU A 65 6.12 17.28 -13.14
CA GLU A 65 5.27 17.62 -14.28
C GLU A 65 3.83 17.24 -13.99
N ARG A 66 3.60 16.01 -13.51
CA ARG A 66 2.25 15.58 -13.08
C ARG A 66 1.77 16.37 -11.89
N MET A 67 2.67 16.73 -10.96
CA MET A 67 2.35 17.63 -9.85
C MET A 67 1.83 18.96 -10.40
N ALA A 68 2.51 19.56 -11.38
CA ALA A 68 2.12 20.84 -11.96
C ALA A 68 0.82 20.79 -12.78
N THR A 69 0.56 19.68 -13.49
CA THR A 69 -0.47 19.64 -14.55
C THR A 69 -1.69 18.78 -14.23
N ILE A 70 -1.59 17.80 -13.32
CA ILE A 70 -2.64 16.84 -13.04
C ILE A 70 -3.14 17.02 -11.60
N LEU A 71 -4.26 17.74 -11.44
CA LEU A 71 -4.84 18.05 -10.12
C LEU A 71 -5.08 16.80 -9.26
N LYS A 72 -5.60 15.73 -9.86
CA LYS A 72 -5.89 14.49 -9.13
C LYS A 72 -4.64 13.80 -8.61
N TYR A 73 -3.56 13.79 -9.38
CA TYR A 73 -2.26 13.29 -8.93
C TYR A 73 -1.72 14.12 -7.77
N ARG A 74 -1.76 15.44 -7.88
CA ARG A 74 -1.35 16.36 -6.80
C ARG A 74 -2.10 16.11 -5.50
N ASN A 75 -3.43 16.01 -5.58
CA ASN A 75 -4.26 15.76 -4.40
C ASN A 75 -3.97 14.38 -3.81
N GLY A 76 -3.92 13.34 -4.64
CA GLY A 76 -3.58 11.99 -4.19
C GLY A 76 -2.23 11.94 -3.49
N TRP A 77 -1.20 12.59 -4.06
CA TRP A 77 0.14 12.67 -3.46
C TRP A 77 0.12 13.30 -2.07
N GLN A 78 -0.57 14.43 -1.92
CA GLN A 78 -0.68 15.08 -0.61
C GLN A 78 -1.41 14.19 0.40
N ASP A 79 -2.55 13.62 0.01
CA ASP A 79 -3.34 12.73 0.87
C ASP A 79 -2.54 11.49 1.30
N GLY A 80 -1.84 10.85 0.38
CA GLY A 80 -1.01 9.68 0.65
C GLY A 80 0.19 10.00 1.55
N PHE A 81 0.82 11.16 1.36
CA PHE A 81 1.94 11.61 2.18
C PHE A 81 1.51 11.86 3.63
N GLU A 82 0.41 12.60 3.84
CA GLU A 82 -0.11 12.90 5.18
C GLU A 82 -0.66 11.65 5.87
N HIS A 83 -1.39 10.80 5.14
CA HIS A 83 -1.95 9.59 5.72
C HIS A 83 -0.86 8.64 6.22
N CYS A 84 0.19 8.43 5.42
CA CYS A 84 1.31 7.58 5.84
C CYS A 84 2.24 8.27 6.85
N TYR A 85 2.14 9.60 7.03
CA TYR A 85 2.73 10.28 8.17
C TYR A 85 1.96 10.01 9.47
N ALA A 86 0.62 10.05 9.43
CA ALA A 86 -0.24 9.74 10.58
C ALA A 86 -0.10 8.26 11.02
N ASP A 87 -0.04 7.33 10.06
CA ASP A 87 0.18 5.89 10.30
C ASP A 87 1.55 5.61 10.96
N ASN A 88 2.57 6.42 10.62
CA ASN A 88 3.91 6.34 11.22
C ASN A 88 4.01 7.00 12.61
N ARG A 89 2.98 7.71 13.08
CA ARG A 89 2.96 8.22 14.46
C ARG A 89 2.54 7.09 15.39
N THR A 90 3.46 6.61 16.21
CA THR A 90 3.17 5.79 17.40
C THR A 90 2.54 6.63 18.52
N ASP A 91 1.72 7.63 18.20
CA ASP A 91 1.08 8.53 19.16
C ASP A 91 -0.31 7.99 19.59
N TYR A 92 -0.50 6.67 19.53
CA TYR A 92 -1.58 5.97 20.22
C TYR A 92 -1.16 5.64 21.67
N LEU A 93 -0.62 6.62 22.39
CA LEU A 93 -0.41 6.57 23.84
C LEU A 93 -1.57 7.28 24.55
#